data_AF-G4D624-F1
#
_entry.id   AF-G4D624-F1
#
_cell.length_a   1.000
_cell.length_b   1.000
_cell.length_c   1.000
_cell.angle_alpha   90.00
_cell.angle_beta   90.00
_cell.angle_gamma   90.00
#
_symmetry.space_group_name_H-M   'P 1'
#
loop_
_entity.id
_entity.type
_entity.pdbx_description
1 polymer ?
#
loop_
_entity_poly.entity_id
_entity_poly.type
_entity_poly.pdbx_seq_one_letter_code
_entity_poly.pdbx_strand_id
1 'polypeptide(L)'
;MAGLFESIFDALYLVLVISIGIKLLLLEDKSAKTFGVMGVVLGLGDSFHLVPRIMAHMTQNGMEQFASILSWGKMITSITMTIFYLLYYKHYKKENHKENKMLDCTIYLLTIVRIILTVLPQNKWGTSDPNLTWNIIRNIPFTIMGIILIAISYNEKGLFRKYSILIALSFIFYVPVVLFADKYAIVGMLMMPKTVAYFMLVYVAYKHYKTQFKTADILETALITLIFGLSAGVFFREFTKIFAFKGKTMLSVIHTHTLILGFVFGIILYLLISRIKNVDYKKIKMPIKLWSAGLVLTIVMMWIKGIYQVIGGNAELFNQNMFSGIAGLGHIALGIGIVWLMMYIVKESKLQIL
;
A
#
# COMPACT_ATOMS: atom_id res chain seq x y z
N MET A 1 2.59 -0.59 22.66
CA MET A 1 1.78 -1.60 21.93
C MET A 1 1.12 -1.03 20.68
N ALA A 2 0.38 0.09 20.74
CA ALA A 2 -0.29 0.70 19.57
C ALA A 2 0.66 0.96 18.38
N GLY A 3 1.83 1.57 18.61
CA GLY A 3 2.78 1.89 17.54
C GLY A 3 3.31 0.69 16.74
N LEU A 4 3.42 -0.51 17.34
CA LEU A 4 3.80 -1.71 16.58
C LEU A 4 2.67 -2.15 15.65
N PHE A 5 1.44 -2.19 16.16
CA PHE A 5 0.28 -2.57 15.38
C PHE A 5 0.05 -1.62 14.20
N GLU A 6 0.14 -0.31 14.44
CA GLU A 6 0.06 0.71 13.39
C GLU A 6 1.17 0.54 12.36
N SER A 7 2.40 0.26 12.79
CA SER A 7 3.52 0.03 11.87
C SER A 7 3.32 -1.21 10.99
N ILE A 8 2.76 -2.29 11.55
CA ILE A 8 2.41 -3.51 10.79
C ILE A 8 1.31 -3.19 9.78
N PHE A 9 0.27 -2.46 10.20
CA PHE A 9 -0.81 -2.04 9.31
C PHE A 9 -0.28 -1.18 8.16
N ASP A 10 0.56 -0.20 8.44
CA ASP A 10 1.13 0.71 7.45
C ASP A 10 2.00 -0.01 6.43
N ALA A 11 2.89 -0.89 6.90
CA ALA A 11 3.75 -1.69 6.04
C ALA A 11 2.94 -2.66 5.17
N LEU A 12 1.94 -3.35 5.74
CA LEU A 12 1.06 -4.24 4.98
C LEU A 12 0.26 -3.45 3.93
N TYR A 13 -0.31 -2.31 4.30
CA TYR A 13 -1.02 -1.43 3.38
C TYR A 13 -0.14 -1.03 2.19
N LEU A 14 1.06 -0.52 2.44
CA LEU A 14 2.00 -0.10 1.39
C LEU A 14 2.31 -1.24 0.43
N VAL A 15 2.69 -2.41 0.96
CA VAL A 15 3.02 -3.59 0.14
C VAL A 15 1.81 -4.00 -0.69
N LEU A 16 0.61 -4.08 -0.09
CA LEU A 16 -0.59 -4.56 -0.75
C LEU A 16 -1.11 -3.59 -1.82
N VAL A 17 -1.21 -2.28 -1.52
CA VAL A 17 -1.76 -1.29 -2.45
C VAL A 17 -0.84 -1.12 -3.68
N ILE A 18 0.48 -1.10 -3.47
CA ILE A 18 1.46 -1.03 -4.57
C ILE A 18 1.42 -2.33 -5.37
N SER A 19 1.36 -3.50 -4.72
CA SER A 19 1.26 -4.79 -5.41
C SER A 19 0.03 -4.86 -6.32
N ILE A 20 -1.14 -4.49 -5.80
CA ILE A 20 -2.39 -4.48 -6.58
C ILE A 20 -2.32 -3.44 -7.70
N GLY A 21 -1.76 -2.26 -7.43
CA GLY A 21 -1.53 -1.22 -8.43
C GLY A 21 -0.68 -1.74 -9.59
N ILE A 22 0.42 -2.43 -9.31
CA ILE A 22 1.26 -3.06 -10.33
C ILE A 22 0.49 -4.15 -11.09
N LYS A 23 -0.27 -5.02 -10.41
CA LYS A 23 -1.08 -6.05 -11.09
C LYS A 23 -2.09 -5.44 -12.08
N LEU A 24 -2.73 -4.34 -11.69
CA LEU A 24 -3.64 -3.58 -12.56
C LEU A 24 -2.92 -2.96 -13.77
N LEU A 25 -1.67 -2.51 -13.61
CA LEU A 25 -0.85 -1.99 -14.73
C LEU A 25 -0.46 -3.06 -15.75
N LEU A 26 -0.36 -4.31 -15.31
CA LEU A 26 -0.04 -5.46 -16.18
C LEU A 26 -1.24 -5.94 -17.01
N LEU A 27 -2.46 -5.49 -16.69
CA LEU A 27 -3.64 -5.80 -17.50
C LEU A 27 -3.66 -4.96 -18.78
N GLU A 28 -4.21 -5.51 -19.86
CA GLU A 28 -4.30 -4.79 -21.15
C GLU A 28 -5.33 -3.65 -21.11
N ASP A 29 -6.37 -3.79 -20.30
CA ASP A 29 -7.46 -2.82 -20.20
C ASP A 29 -6.98 -1.44 -19.73
N LYS A 30 -7.26 -0.40 -20.53
CA LYS A 30 -6.81 0.97 -20.26
C LYS A 30 -7.38 1.54 -18.95
N SER A 31 -8.58 1.12 -18.55
CA SER A 31 -9.23 1.59 -17.33
C SER A 31 -8.68 0.89 -16.09
N ALA A 32 -8.37 -0.41 -16.20
CA ALA A 32 -7.58 -1.12 -15.23
C ALA A 32 -6.21 -0.46 -15.01
N LYS A 33 -5.49 -0.11 -16.08
CA LYS A 33 -4.21 0.61 -15.98
C LYS A 33 -4.35 1.96 -15.26
N THR A 34 -5.46 2.68 -15.45
CA THR A 34 -5.70 3.95 -14.74
C THR A 34 -5.79 3.72 -13.23
N PHE A 35 -6.53 2.71 -12.78
CA PHE A 35 -6.53 2.31 -11.36
C PHE A 35 -5.18 1.77 -10.89
N GLY A 36 -4.42 1.12 -11.78
CA GLY A 36 -3.05 0.70 -11.50
C GLY A 36 -2.15 1.88 -11.15
N VAL A 37 -2.18 2.93 -11.98
CA VAL A 37 -1.48 4.21 -11.70
C VAL A 37 -1.99 4.80 -10.38
N MET A 38 -3.30 4.84 -10.15
CA MET A 38 -3.87 5.34 -8.90
C MET A 38 -3.32 4.60 -7.68
N GLY A 39 -3.29 3.26 -7.70
CA GLY A 39 -2.78 2.45 -6.59
C GLY A 39 -1.29 2.67 -6.33
N VAL A 40 -0.48 2.77 -7.39
CA VAL A 40 0.97 3.03 -7.28
C VAL A 40 1.24 4.45 -6.77
N VAL A 41 0.58 5.48 -7.32
CA VAL A 41 0.72 6.88 -6.87
C VAL A 41 0.30 7.04 -5.42
N LEU A 42 -0.80 6.39 -5.02
CA LEU A 42 -1.28 6.38 -3.64
C LEU A 42 -0.25 5.74 -2.71
N GLY A 43 0.18 4.51 -3.00
CA GLY A 43 1.15 3.79 -2.16
C GLY A 43 2.51 4.47 -2.06
N LEU A 44 3.08 4.91 -3.20
CA LEU A 44 4.36 5.64 -3.21
C LEU A 44 4.25 6.99 -2.51
N GLY A 45 3.17 7.75 -2.75
CA GLY A 45 2.93 9.02 -2.07
C GLY A 45 2.82 8.86 -0.56
N ASP A 46 2.03 7.88 -0.10
CA ASP A 46 1.87 7.60 1.31
C ASP A 46 3.17 7.11 1.97
N SER A 47 4.04 6.43 1.24
CA SER A 47 5.32 5.95 1.78
C SER A 47 6.17 7.07 2.41
N PHE A 48 6.08 8.30 1.88
CA PHE A 48 6.83 9.45 2.39
C PHE A 48 6.40 9.92 3.78
N HIS A 49 5.23 9.53 4.28
CA HIS A 49 4.83 9.78 5.67
C HIS A 49 4.68 8.49 6.48
N LEU A 50 4.29 7.38 5.85
CA LEU A 50 4.12 6.08 6.50
C LEU A 50 5.45 5.46 6.92
N VAL A 51 6.48 5.51 6.06
CA VAL A 51 7.81 4.99 6.43
C VAL A 51 8.42 5.79 7.58
N PRO A 52 8.42 7.14 7.55
CA PRO A 52 8.83 7.91 8.73
C PRO A 52 7.97 7.67 9.97
N ARG A 53 6.67 7.36 9.83
CA ARG A 53 5.83 6.99 10.97
C ARG A 53 6.23 5.66 11.58
N ILE A 54 6.54 4.66 10.75
CA ILE A 54 7.11 3.39 11.22
C ILE A 54 8.42 3.68 11.97
N MET A 55 9.31 4.51 11.40
CA MET A 55 10.56 4.90 12.06
C MET A 55 10.30 5.58 13.42
N ALA A 56 9.36 6.51 13.49
CA ALA A 56 8.98 7.20 14.70
C ALA A 56 8.43 6.25 15.78
N HIS A 57 7.65 5.24 15.40
CA HIS A 57 7.18 4.22 16.34
C HIS A 57 8.32 3.32 16.82
N MET A 58 9.36 3.11 16.01
CA MET A 58 10.50 2.28 16.35
C MET A 58 11.58 3.02 17.16
N THR A 59 11.40 4.30 17.50
CA THR A 59 12.37 5.11 18.25
C THR A 59 11.71 5.73 19.49
N GLN A 60 12.42 5.77 20.61
CA GLN A 60 11.92 6.43 21.82
C GLN A 60 11.72 7.93 21.57
N ASN A 61 10.54 8.48 21.91
CA ASN A 61 10.14 9.86 21.55
C ASN A 61 10.25 10.16 20.04
N GLY A 62 10.13 9.13 19.18
CA GLY A 62 10.38 9.26 17.74
C GLY A 62 9.40 10.19 17.02
N MET A 63 8.17 10.37 17.51
CA MET A 63 7.20 11.29 16.89
C MET A 63 7.68 12.74 16.89
N GLU A 64 8.45 13.15 17.91
CA GLU A 64 9.07 14.47 17.98
C GLU A 64 10.33 14.51 17.11
N GLN A 65 11.18 13.48 17.20
CA GLN A 65 12.44 13.42 16.44
C GLN A 65 12.22 13.43 14.92
N PHE A 66 11.19 12.75 14.44
CA PHE A 66 10.85 12.64 13.02
C PHE A 66 9.73 13.61 12.60
N ALA A 67 9.36 14.60 13.44
CA ALA A 67 8.28 15.54 13.15
C ALA A 67 8.48 16.28 11.81
N SER A 68 9.71 16.68 11.51
CA SER A 68 10.02 17.40 10.27
C SER A 68 9.78 16.55 9.02
N ILE A 69 10.31 15.32 8.98
CA ILE A 69 10.14 14.42 7.83
C ILE A 69 8.70 13.93 7.70
N LEU A 70 8.00 13.72 8.81
CA LEU A 70 6.56 13.44 8.83
C LEU A 70 5.75 14.61 8.23
N SER A 71 6.14 15.84 8.55
CA SER A 71 5.52 17.06 8.02
C SER A 71 5.70 17.16 6.50
N TRP A 72 6.92 16.97 5.99
CA TRP A 72 7.17 16.91 4.54
C TRP A 72 6.44 15.75 3.85
N GLY A 73 6.37 14.58 4.49
CA GLY A 73 5.60 13.45 4.00
C GLY A 73 4.11 13.77 3.83
N LYS A 74 3.51 14.49 4.78
CA LYS A 74 2.11 14.95 4.68
C LYS A 74 1.90 15.90 3.48
N MET A 75 2.89 16.74 3.14
CA MET A 75 2.82 17.58 1.93
C MET A 75 2.74 16.72 0.66
N ILE A 76 3.64 15.74 0.55
CA ILE A 76 3.70 14.83 -0.61
C ILE A 76 2.37 14.07 -0.72
N THR A 77 1.88 13.50 0.38
CA THR A 77 0.57 12.82 0.41
C THR A 77 -0.58 13.75 0.01
N SER A 78 -0.58 15.03 0.40
CA SER A 78 -1.61 15.99 -0.05
C SER A 78 -1.62 16.14 -1.58
N ILE A 79 -0.43 16.23 -2.19
CA ILE A 79 -0.29 16.31 -3.65
C ILE A 79 -0.72 15.01 -4.31
N THR A 80 -0.22 13.85 -3.86
CA THR A 80 -0.54 12.55 -4.48
C THR A 80 -2.02 12.19 -4.33
N MET A 81 -2.65 12.51 -3.20
CA MET A 81 -4.11 12.35 -3.04
C MET A 81 -4.89 13.24 -3.99
N THR A 82 -4.40 14.44 -4.30
CA THR A 82 -5.05 15.31 -5.31
C THR A 82 -4.98 14.68 -6.69
N ILE A 83 -3.80 14.17 -7.06
CA ILE A 83 -3.59 13.45 -8.33
C ILE A 83 -4.45 12.19 -8.39
N PHE A 84 -4.56 11.43 -7.30
CA PHE A 84 -5.40 10.24 -7.20
C PHE A 84 -6.86 10.53 -7.56
N TYR A 85 -7.45 11.59 -7.02
CA TYR A 85 -8.83 11.96 -7.31
C TYR A 85 -9.00 12.55 -8.71
N LEU A 86 -8.00 13.26 -9.23
CA LEU A 86 -7.99 13.69 -10.63
C LEU A 86 -7.98 12.47 -11.58
N LEU A 87 -7.19 11.44 -11.27
CA LEU A 87 -7.15 10.19 -12.04
C LEU A 87 -8.49 9.43 -11.94
N TYR A 88 -9.11 9.39 -10.75
CA TYR A 88 -10.44 8.83 -10.57
C TYR A 88 -11.47 9.56 -11.44
N TYR A 89 -11.45 10.90 -11.46
CA TYR A 89 -12.33 11.69 -12.32
C TYR A 89 -12.13 11.37 -13.82
N LYS A 90 -10.88 11.28 -14.27
CA LYS A 90 -10.57 10.91 -15.67
C LYS A 90 -11.10 9.52 -16.00
N HIS A 91 -10.99 8.57 -15.07
CA HIS A 91 -11.58 7.25 -15.22
C HIS A 91 -13.12 7.30 -15.30
N TYR A 92 -13.78 8.02 -14.38
CA TYR A 92 -15.23 8.23 -14.41
C TYR A 92 -15.72 8.80 -15.74
N LYS A 93 -15.06 9.86 -16.23
CA LYS A 93 -15.38 10.52 -17.50
C LYS A 93 -15.30 9.54 -18.67
N LYS A 94 -14.23 8.74 -18.72
CA LYS A 94 -13.97 7.80 -19.80
C LYS A 94 -15.01 6.67 -19.85
N GLU A 95 -15.33 6.05 -18.72
CA GLU A 95 -16.25 4.90 -18.67
C GLU A 95 -17.71 5.30 -18.93
N ASN A 96 -18.12 6.48 -18.47
CA ASN A 96 -19.51 6.90 -18.60
C ASN A 96 -19.77 7.71 -19.89
N HIS A 97 -18.74 7.95 -20.72
CA HIS A 97 -18.83 8.73 -21.95
C HIS A 97 -19.50 10.12 -21.76
N LYS A 98 -19.37 10.72 -20.58
CA LYS A 98 -19.99 12.00 -20.23
C LYS A 98 -19.01 13.14 -20.43
N GLU A 99 -19.23 13.95 -21.45
CA GLU A 99 -18.51 15.21 -21.62
C GLU A 99 -19.28 16.35 -20.94
N ASN A 100 -18.66 16.94 -19.92
CA ASN A 100 -19.19 18.14 -19.26
C ASN A 100 -18.03 19.12 -19.04
N LYS A 101 -17.94 20.13 -19.90
CA LYS A 101 -16.88 21.14 -19.87
C LYS A 101 -16.84 21.92 -18.55
N MET A 102 -17.99 22.19 -17.95
CA MET A 102 -18.08 22.89 -16.67
C MET A 102 -17.52 22.02 -15.54
N LEU A 103 -17.88 20.74 -15.51
CA LEU A 103 -17.35 19.78 -14.54
C LEU A 103 -15.84 19.59 -14.72
N ASP A 104 -15.36 19.44 -15.97
CA ASP A 104 -13.93 19.36 -16.28
C ASP A 104 -13.19 20.57 -15.73
N CYS A 105 -13.63 21.79 -16.08
CA CYS A 105 -13.03 23.03 -15.62
C CYS A 105 -13.01 23.12 -14.09
N THR A 106 -14.10 22.71 -13.45
CA THR A 106 -14.22 22.72 -11.98
C THR A 106 -13.20 21.78 -11.34
N ILE A 107 -13.09 20.54 -11.80
CA ILE A 107 -12.16 19.55 -11.22
C ILE A 107 -10.70 19.96 -11.46
N TYR A 108 -10.35 20.45 -12.65
CA TYR A 108 -9.00 20.94 -12.94
C TYR A 108 -8.66 22.17 -12.09
N LEU A 109 -9.58 23.13 -11.96
CA LEU A 109 -9.38 24.31 -11.12
C LEU A 109 -9.17 23.92 -9.65
N LEU A 110 -10.04 23.08 -9.08
CA LEU A 110 -9.90 22.61 -7.69
C LEU A 110 -8.57 21.87 -7.46
N THR A 111 -8.11 21.09 -8.45
CA THR A 111 -6.82 20.41 -8.41
C THR A 111 -5.66 21.39 -8.37
N ILE A 112 -5.63 22.36 -9.29
CA ILE A 112 -4.57 23.38 -9.37
C ILE A 112 -4.55 24.22 -8.08
N VAL A 113 -5.71 24.71 -7.66
CA VAL A 113 -5.85 25.50 -6.43
C VAL A 113 -5.33 24.71 -5.24
N ARG A 114 -5.69 23.42 -5.09
CA ARG A 114 -5.19 22.59 -4.00
C ARG A 114 -3.67 22.43 -4.02
N ILE A 115 -3.09 22.19 -5.19
CA ILE A 115 -1.63 22.02 -5.31
C ILE A 115 -0.93 23.33 -4.90
N ILE A 116 -1.40 24.48 -5.40
CA ILE A 116 -0.87 25.79 -5.02
C ILE A 116 -0.99 26.01 -3.50
N LEU A 117 -2.18 25.83 -2.93
CA LEU A 117 -2.40 25.98 -1.49
C LEU A 117 -1.56 25.02 -0.65
N THR A 118 -1.21 23.84 -1.19
CA THR A 118 -0.36 22.87 -0.50
C THR A 118 1.11 23.29 -0.49
N VAL A 119 1.65 23.88 -1.56
CA VAL A 119 3.07 24.24 -1.64
C VAL A 119 3.40 25.58 -0.99
N LEU A 120 2.39 26.39 -0.67
CA LEU A 120 2.56 27.69 -0.03
C LEU A 120 3.29 27.59 1.33
N PRO A 121 4.23 28.50 1.64
CA PRO A 121 5.08 28.42 2.84
C PRO A 121 4.29 28.57 4.16
N GLN A 122 3.10 29.16 4.11
CA GLN A 122 2.22 29.35 5.26
C GLN A 122 1.77 28.03 5.92
N ASN A 123 1.91 26.91 5.20
CA ASN A 123 1.69 25.57 5.74
C ASN A 123 2.73 25.14 6.79
N LYS A 124 3.87 25.85 6.91
CA LYS A 124 4.97 25.55 7.82
C LYS A 124 5.47 24.09 7.71
N TRP A 125 5.60 23.58 6.49
CA TRP A 125 6.16 22.24 6.27
C TRP A 125 7.56 22.11 6.87
N GLY A 126 7.87 20.92 7.38
CA GLY A 126 9.14 20.65 8.07
C GLY A 126 9.19 21.10 9.53
N THR A 127 8.12 21.70 10.06
CA THR A 127 7.99 22.05 11.49
C THR A 127 7.07 21.09 12.24
N SER A 128 7.19 21.07 13.56
CA SER A 128 6.33 20.29 14.48
C SER A 128 5.01 20.98 14.82
N ASP A 129 4.83 22.25 14.45
CA ASP A 129 3.65 23.07 14.72
C ASP A 129 2.89 23.39 13.41
N PRO A 130 2.00 22.49 12.94
CA PRO A 130 1.26 22.70 11.71
C PRO A 130 0.27 23.86 11.88
N ASN A 131 0.21 24.74 10.88
CA ASN A 131 -0.77 25.83 10.88
C ASN A 131 -2.19 25.28 10.61
N LEU A 132 -3.03 25.19 11.65
CA LEU A 132 -4.39 24.64 11.55
C LEU A 132 -5.24 25.37 10.51
N THR A 133 -5.18 26.71 10.47
CA THR A 133 -5.93 27.51 9.49
C THR A 133 -5.57 27.12 8.06
N TRP A 134 -4.29 26.99 7.76
CA TRP A 134 -3.83 26.56 6.44
C TRP A 134 -4.08 25.09 6.15
N ASN A 135 -4.06 24.23 7.18
CA ASN A 135 -4.48 22.84 7.06
C ASN A 135 -5.94 22.72 6.62
N ILE A 136 -6.83 23.58 7.14
CA ILE A 136 -8.23 23.63 6.71
C ILE A 136 -8.32 24.19 5.29
N ILE A 137 -7.72 25.35 5.02
CA ILE A 137 -7.80 26.05 3.72
C ILE A 137 -7.37 25.15 2.56
N ARG A 138 -6.22 24.47 2.65
CA ARG A 138 -5.73 23.61 1.57
C ARG A 138 -6.61 22.37 1.32
N ASN A 139 -7.41 21.98 2.30
CA ASN A 139 -8.28 20.80 2.22
C ASN A 139 -9.72 21.14 1.83
N ILE A 140 -10.12 22.42 1.83
CA ILE A 140 -11.43 22.84 1.29
C ILE A 140 -11.61 22.43 -0.18
N PRO A 141 -10.68 22.73 -1.13
CA PRO A 141 -10.84 22.30 -2.51
C PRO A 141 -10.91 20.78 -2.66
N PHE A 142 -10.19 20.05 -1.79
CA PHE A 142 -10.23 18.59 -1.78
C PHE A 142 -11.58 18.04 -1.38
N THR A 143 -12.16 18.57 -0.32
CA THR A 143 -13.46 18.16 0.19
C THR A 143 -14.55 18.44 -0.85
N ILE A 144 -14.49 19.62 -1.50
CA ILE A 144 -15.42 19.95 -2.61
C ILE A 144 -15.27 18.95 -3.75
N MET A 145 -14.04 18.67 -4.20
CA MET A 145 -13.78 17.65 -5.23
C MET A 145 -14.31 16.27 -4.82
N GLY A 146 -14.11 15.89 -3.56
CA GLY A 146 -14.64 14.65 -2.98
C GLY A 146 -16.16 14.56 -3.06
N ILE A 147 -16.87 15.60 -2.60
CA ILE A 147 -18.34 15.67 -2.63
C ILE A 147 -18.87 15.56 -4.06
N ILE A 148 -18.27 16.29 -5.01
CA ILE A 148 -18.65 16.22 -6.42
C ILE A 148 -18.49 14.79 -6.94
N LEU A 149 -17.34 14.15 -6.69
CA LEU A 149 -17.05 12.81 -7.19
C LEU A 149 -17.93 11.74 -6.55
N ILE A 150 -18.30 11.89 -5.27
CA ILE A 150 -19.31 11.06 -4.60
C ILE A 150 -20.65 11.22 -5.33
N ALA A 151 -21.14 12.45 -5.48
CA ALA A 151 -22.46 12.72 -6.05
C ALA A 151 -22.61 12.15 -7.47
N ILE A 152 -21.65 12.43 -8.36
CA ILE A 152 -21.72 11.92 -9.74
C ILE A 152 -21.59 10.39 -9.80
N SER A 153 -20.75 9.78 -8.95
CA SER A 153 -20.55 8.33 -8.96
C SER A 153 -21.73 7.57 -8.33
N TYR A 154 -22.43 8.18 -7.36
CA TYR A 154 -23.60 7.60 -6.71
C TYR A 154 -24.80 7.48 -7.66
N ASN A 155 -24.93 8.48 -8.55
CA ASN A 155 -25.96 8.52 -9.58
C ASN A 155 -25.79 7.41 -10.62
N GLU A 156 -24.58 6.88 -10.79
CA GLU A 156 -24.34 5.69 -11.60
C GLU A 156 -24.73 4.39 -10.88
N LYS A 157 -25.01 3.34 -11.65
CA LYS A 157 -25.32 1.99 -11.12
C LYS A 157 -24.05 1.13 -11.03
N GLY A 158 -24.14 0.01 -10.32
CA GLY A 158 -23.10 -1.03 -10.32
C GLY A 158 -21.80 -0.59 -9.63
N LEU A 159 -20.70 -0.61 -10.38
CA LEU A 159 -19.34 -0.43 -9.85
C LEU A 159 -19.10 0.99 -9.31
N PHE A 160 -19.56 2.02 -10.01
CA PHE A 160 -19.40 3.42 -9.61
C PHE A 160 -20.13 3.76 -8.31
N ARG A 161 -21.29 3.14 -8.05
CA ARG A 161 -21.98 3.28 -6.76
C ARG A 161 -21.14 2.71 -5.61
N LYS A 162 -20.45 1.58 -5.84
CA LYS A 162 -19.52 1.02 -4.84
C LYS A 162 -18.33 1.96 -4.60
N TYR A 163 -17.76 2.54 -5.65
CA TYR A 163 -16.70 3.54 -5.52
C TYR A 163 -17.18 4.78 -4.75
N SER A 164 -18.38 5.27 -5.04
CA SER A 164 -18.98 6.39 -4.30
C SER A 164 -19.05 6.12 -2.81
N ILE A 165 -19.49 4.93 -2.38
CA ILE A 165 -19.59 4.57 -0.97
C ILE A 165 -18.21 4.52 -0.32
N LEU A 166 -17.21 3.95 -0.99
CA LEU A 166 -15.84 3.88 -0.48
C LEU A 166 -15.20 5.27 -0.36
N ILE A 167 -15.43 6.15 -1.35
CA ILE A 167 -14.99 7.54 -1.32
C ILE A 167 -15.69 8.27 -0.16
N ALA A 168 -17.00 8.11 0.00
CA ALA A 168 -17.74 8.74 1.09
C ALA A 168 -17.23 8.29 2.47
N LEU A 169 -17.04 6.98 2.67
CA LEU A 169 -16.45 6.44 3.91
C LEU A 169 -15.07 7.02 4.18
N SER A 170 -14.22 7.15 3.15
CA SER A 170 -12.91 7.76 3.31
C SER A 170 -12.99 9.22 3.80
N PHE A 171 -13.94 10.01 3.30
CA PHE A 171 -14.14 11.41 3.70
C PHE A 171 -14.75 11.53 5.10
N ILE A 172 -15.68 10.64 5.46
CA ILE A 172 -16.28 10.59 6.81
C ILE A 172 -15.19 10.42 7.88
N PHE A 173 -14.22 9.54 7.66
CA PHE A 173 -13.10 9.35 8.59
C PHE A 173 -12.03 10.45 8.47
N TYR A 174 -11.86 11.03 7.28
CA TYR A 174 -10.84 12.04 7.03
C TYR A 174 -11.15 13.41 7.64
N VAL A 175 -12.39 13.90 7.54
CA VAL A 175 -12.76 15.25 8.01
C VAL A 175 -12.47 15.43 9.51
N PRO A 176 -12.86 14.51 10.42
CA PRO A 176 -12.51 14.62 11.83
C PRO A 176 -11.00 14.64 12.08
N VAL A 177 -10.23 13.84 11.32
CA VAL A 177 -8.77 13.81 11.44
C VAL A 177 -8.16 15.16 11.09
N VAL A 178 -8.60 15.81 10.01
CA VAL A 178 -8.07 17.12 9.60
C VAL A 178 -8.36 18.19 10.65
N LEU A 179 -9.52 18.14 11.29
CA LEU A 179 -9.98 19.18 12.21
C LEU A 179 -9.44 18.99 13.64
N PHE A 180 -9.25 17.74 14.07
CA PHE A 180 -9.11 17.44 15.51
C PHE A 180 -7.94 16.52 15.88
N ALA A 181 -7.22 15.93 14.91
CA ALA A 181 -6.14 14.98 15.25
C ALA A 181 -4.98 15.62 16.02
N ASP A 182 -4.71 16.91 15.80
CA ASP A 182 -3.67 17.65 16.54
C ASP A 182 -4.08 17.95 18.00
N LYS A 183 -5.39 17.91 18.31
CA LYS A 183 -5.93 18.16 19.66
C LYS A 183 -6.21 16.87 20.43
N TYR A 184 -6.69 15.83 19.73
CA TYR A 184 -7.10 14.57 20.34
C TYR A 184 -6.45 13.40 19.61
N ALA A 185 -5.43 12.79 20.24
CA ALA A 185 -4.67 11.69 19.65
C ALA A 185 -5.55 10.50 19.17
N ILE A 186 -6.63 10.20 19.91
CA ILE A 186 -7.59 9.14 19.56
C ILE A 186 -8.25 9.36 18.18
N VAL A 187 -8.46 10.61 17.76
CA VAL A 187 -9.04 10.93 16.46
C VAL A 187 -8.07 10.56 15.33
N GLY A 188 -6.76 10.63 15.59
CA GLY A 188 -5.73 10.17 14.65
C GLY A 188 -5.89 8.70 14.23
N MET A 189 -6.47 7.84 15.07
CA MET A 189 -6.71 6.43 14.73
C MET A 189 -7.71 6.25 13.57
N LEU A 190 -8.57 7.24 13.28
CA LEU A 190 -9.47 7.23 12.13
C LEU A 190 -8.72 7.25 10.78
N MET A 191 -7.41 7.52 10.79
CA MET A 191 -6.57 7.34 9.60
C MET A 191 -6.56 5.89 9.11
N MET A 192 -6.62 4.88 9.99
CA MET A 192 -6.60 3.47 9.57
C MET A 192 -7.87 3.09 8.77
N PRO A 193 -9.12 3.30 9.29
CA PRO A 193 -10.34 3.07 8.50
C PRO A 193 -10.38 3.84 7.17
N LYS A 194 -9.90 5.10 7.16
CA LYS A 194 -9.75 5.89 5.93
C LYS A 194 -8.84 5.17 4.93
N THR A 195 -7.66 4.74 5.36
CA THR A 195 -6.68 4.04 4.52
C THR A 195 -7.24 2.72 3.98
N VAL A 196 -7.99 1.98 4.80
CA VAL A 196 -8.72 0.77 4.33
C VAL A 196 -9.71 1.13 3.22
N ALA A 197 -10.46 2.23 3.33
CA ALA A 197 -11.39 2.64 2.28
C ALA A 197 -10.69 2.92 0.93
N TYR A 198 -9.53 3.60 0.95
CA TYR A 198 -8.74 3.82 -0.26
C TYR A 198 -8.13 2.55 -0.84
N PHE A 199 -7.58 1.68 0.02
CA PHE A 199 -7.12 0.36 -0.40
C PHE A 199 -8.25 -0.44 -1.06
N MET A 200 -9.44 -0.44 -0.44
CA MET A 200 -10.61 -1.15 -0.95
C MET A 200 -11.09 -0.60 -2.29
N LEU A 201 -10.93 0.69 -2.55
CA LEU A 201 -11.24 1.29 -3.84
C LEU A 201 -10.38 0.68 -4.96
N VAL A 202 -9.06 0.57 -4.73
CA VAL A 202 -8.14 -0.08 -5.68
C VAL A 202 -8.39 -1.59 -5.76
N TYR A 203 -8.65 -2.26 -4.63
CA TYR A 203 -8.92 -3.69 -4.59
C TYR A 203 -10.24 -4.08 -5.29
N VAL A 204 -11.29 -3.28 -5.15
CA VAL A 204 -12.57 -3.50 -5.84
C VAL A 204 -12.38 -3.35 -7.36
N ALA A 205 -11.57 -2.37 -7.81
CA ALA A 205 -11.18 -2.27 -9.22
C ALA A 205 -10.42 -3.51 -9.68
N TYR A 206 -9.42 -3.95 -8.92
CA TYR A 206 -8.67 -5.19 -9.23
C TYR A 206 -9.58 -6.41 -9.36
N LYS A 207 -10.52 -6.61 -8.42
CA LYS A 207 -11.48 -7.72 -8.49
C LYS A 207 -12.44 -7.60 -9.68
N HIS A 208 -12.75 -6.39 -10.12
CA HIS A 208 -13.59 -6.15 -11.29
C HIS A 208 -12.86 -6.53 -12.58
N TYR A 209 -11.63 -6.05 -12.77
CA TYR A 209 -10.85 -6.28 -13.99
C TYR A 209 -10.16 -7.65 -14.05
N LYS A 210 -9.78 -8.22 -12.89
CA LYS A 210 -9.18 -9.55 -12.78
C LYS A 210 -10.21 -10.58 -12.32
N THR A 211 -10.86 -11.24 -13.27
CA THR A 211 -11.99 -12.14 -12.99
C THR A 211 -11.58 -13.56 -12.60
N GLN A 212 -10.48 -14.07 -13.17
CA GLN A 212 -10.04 -15.46 -12.98
C GLN A 212 -8.57 -15.55 -12.60
N PHE A 213 -8.28 -16.54 -11.76
CA PHE A 213 -6.91 -16.88 -11.40
C PHE A 213 -6.29 -17.76 -12.49
N LYS A 214 -5.10 -17.41 -12.97
CA LYS A 214 -4.37 -18.14 -14.03
C LYS A 214 -2.90 -18.33 -13.63
N THR A 215 -2.19 -19.23 -14.31
CA THR A 215 -0.76 -19.48 -14.07
C THR A 215 0.09 -18.20 -14.23
N ALA A 216 -0.29 -17.30 -15.15
CA ALA A 216 0.36 -16.00 -15.32
C ALA A 216 0.37 -15.14 -14.04
N ASP A 217 -0.59 -15.31 -13.12
CA ASP A 217 -0.67 -14.55 -11.87
C ASP A 217 0.50 -14.86 -10.92
N ILE A 218 1.08 -16.05 -11.07
CA ILE A 218 2.30 -16.46 -10.35
C ILE A 218 3.47 -15.63 -10.87
N LEU A 219 3.58 -15.46 -12.18
CA LEU A 219 4.61 -14.64 -12.81
C LEU A 219 4.45 -13.16 -12.48
N GLU A 220 3.22 -12.64 -12.44
CA GLU A 220 2.93 -11.29 -11.95
C GLU A 220 3.43 -11.10 -10.50
N THR A 221 3.20 -12.10 -9.64
CA THR A 221 3.66 -12.08 -8.25
C THR A 221 5.19 -12.18 -8.14
N ALA A 222 5.83 -12.96 -9.01
CA ALA A 222 7.29 -13.02 -9.13
C ALA A 222 7.86 -11.65 -9.55
N LEU A 223 7.27 -10.98 -10.54
CA LEU A 223 7.69 -9.64 -10.96
C LEU A 223 7.56 -8.61 -9.83
N ILE A 224 6.46 -8.65 -9.07
CA ILE A 224 6.25 -7.74 -7.94
C ILE A 224 7.32 -7.97 -6.85
N THR A 225 7.61 -9.23 -6.53
CA THR A 225 8.65 -9.56 -5.54
C THR A 225 10.06 -9.24 -6.05
N LEU A 226 10.32 -9.29 -7.36
CA LEU A 226 11.56 -8.74 -7.93
C LEU A 226 11.69 -7.24 -7.64
N ILE A 227 10.65 -6.45 -7.94
CA ILE A 227 10.64 -5.01 -7.70
C ILE A 227 10.86 -4.69 -6.22
N PHE A 228 10.13 -5.35 -5.31
CA PHE A 228 10.29 -5.16 -3.88
C PHE A 228 11.66 -5.63 -3.37
N GLY A 229 12.18 -6.76 -3.86
CA GLY A 229 13.48 -7.28 -3.47
C GLY A 229 14.61 -6.32 -3.84
N LEU A 230 14.62 -5.83 -5.08
CA LEU A 230 15.60 -4.82 -5.53
C LEU A 230 15.49 -3.53 -4.71
N SER A 231 14.27 -3.04 -4.51
CA SER A 231 14.01 -1.83 -3.72
C SER A 231 14.48 -1.99 -2.26
N ALA A 232 14.26 -3.16 -1.66
CA ALA A 232 14.71 -3.46 -0.30
C ALA A 232 16.25 -3.47 -0.17
N GLY A 233 16.96 -3.93 -1.19
CA GLY A 233 18.42 -3.89 -1.23
C GLY A 233 18.97 -2.46 -1.23
N VAL A 234 18.36 -1.57 -2.05
CA VAL A 234 18.69 -0.14 -2.05
C VAL A 234 18.33 0.49 -0.71
N PHE A 235 17.13 0.23 -0.18
CA PHE A 235 16.69 0.75 1.10
C PHE A 235 17.65 0.36 2.23
N PHE A 236 18.03 -0.91 2.35
CA PHE A 236 19.00 -1.37 3.35
C PHE A 236 20.31 -0.57 3.29
N ARG A 237 20.89 -0.43 2.10
CA ARG A 237 22.18 0.26 1.92
C ARG A 237 22.10 1.74 2.29
N GLU A 238 21.11 2.46 1.77
CA GLU A 238 20.99 3.89 2.03
C GLU A 238 20.55 4.17 3.47
N PHE A 239 19.62 3.39 4.01
CA PHE A 239 19.12 3.56 5.37
C PHE A 239 20.21 3.34 6.43
N THR A 240 20.98 2.24 6.32
CA THR A 240 22.07 1.99 7.27
C THR A 240 23.20 3.03 7.15
N LYS A 241 23.45 3.56 5.96
CA LYS A 241 24.39 4.65 5.74
C LYS A 241 23.93 5.96 6.39
N ILE A 242 22.66 6.34 6.22
CA ILE A 242 22.08 7.56 6.81
C ILE A 242 22.20 7.55 8.33
N PHE A 243 22.00 6.39 8.96
CA PHE A 243 22.08 6.23 10.42
C PHE A 243 23.45 5.73 10.92
N ALA A 244 24.48 5.72 10.05
CA ALA A 244 25.84 5.26 10.36
C ALA A 244 25.92 3.88 11.08
N PHE A 245 24.99 2.98 10.77
CA PHE A 245 24.85 1.69 11.44
C PHE A 245 25.80 0.63 10.84
N LYS A 246 26.55 -0.06 11.71
CA LYS A 246 27.54 -1.09 11.32
C LYS A 246 27.23 -2.51 11.82
N GLY A 247 26.10 -2.70 12.50
CA GLY A 247 25.71 -3.98 13.10
C GLY A 247 25.01 -4.95 12.13
N LYS A 248 24.56 -6.09 12.67
CA LYS A 248 23.65 -6.99 11.97
C LYS A 248 22.21 -6.49 12.11
N THR A 249 21.46 -6.48 11.02
CA THR A 249 20.04 -6.08 11.00
C THR A 249 19.25 -7.00 10.07
N MET A 250 17.97 -7.21 10.38
CA MET A 250 17.05 -7.93 9.50
C MET A 250 16.89 -7.25 8.14
N LEU A 251 17.18 -5.94 8.01
CA LEU A 251 17.13 -5.27 6.71
C LEU A 251 18.07 -5.88 5.67
N SER A 252 19.23 -6.41 6.09
CA SER A 252 20.23 -6.95 5.16
C SER A 252 19.78 -8.24 4.48
N VAL A 253 18.83 -8.96 5.07
CA VAL A 253 18.34 -10.25 4.56
C VAL A 253 17.02 -10.15 3.80
N ILE A 254 16.31 -9.01 3.87
CA ILE A 254 15.03 -8.84 3.15
C ILE A 254 15.22 -8.98 1.65
N HIS A 255 16.28 -8.37 1.10
CA HIS A 255 16.59 -8.45 -0.33
C HIS A 255 16.66 -9.90 -0.81
N THR A 256 17.46 -10.73 -0.14
CA THR A 256 17.68 -12.13 -0.52
C THR A 256 16.43 -12.99 -0.31
N HIS A 257 15.72 -12.84 0.82
CA HIS A 257 14.50 -13.60 1.06
C HIS A 257 13.40 -13.26 0.05
N THR A 258 13.24 -11.98 -0.27
CA THR A 258 12.23 -11.54 -1.24
C THR A 258 12.54 -12.05 -2.65
N LEU A 259 13.81 -11.99 -3.07
CA LEU A 259 14.20 -12.49 -4.40
C LEU A 259 14.14 -14.01 -4.50
N ILE A 260 14.62 -14.75 -3.50
CA ILE A 260 14.64 -16.21 -3.57
C ILE A 260 13.24 -16.80 -3.37
N LEU A 261 12.54 -16.43 -2.29
CA LEU A 261 11.25 -17.03 -1.93
C LEU A 261 10.07 -16.42 -2.69
N GLY A 262 10.25 -15.23 -3.26
CA GLY A 262 9.26 -14.55 -4.10
C GLY A 262 9.52 -14.73 -5.58
N PHE A 263 10.61 -14.14 -6.09
CA PHE A 263 10.87 -14.06 -7.53
C PHE A 263 11.33 -15.39 -8.12
N VAL A 264 12.43 -15.95 -7.62
CA VAL A 264 13.01 -17.20 -8.15
C VAL A 264 12.05 -18.37 -7.94
N PHE A 265 11.56 -18.56 -6.72
CA PHE A 265 10.57 -19.59 -6.44
C PHE A 265 9.28 -19.39 -7.24
N GLY A 266 8.81 -18.15 -7.42
CA GLY A 266 7.65 -17.85 -8.26
C GLY A 266 7.86 -18.21 -9.73
N ILE A 267 9.04 -17.94 -10.31
CA ILE A 267 9.39 -18.38 -11.66
C ILE A 267 9.40 -19.91 -11.75
N ILE A 268 10.02 -20.59 -10.79
CA ILE A 268 10.07 -22.06 -10.76
C ILE A 268 8.64 -22.63 -10.72
N LEU A 269 7.79 -22.12 -9.84
CA LEU A 269 6.38 -22.51 -9.76
C LEU A 269 5.64 -22.27 -11.08
N TYR A 270 5.83 -21.10 -11.69
CA TYR A 270 5.23 -20.78 -13.00
C TYR A 270 5.64 -21.82 -14.05
N LEU A 271 6.93 -22.14 -14.15
CA LEU A 271 7.46 -23.10 -15.13
C LEU A 271 6.93 -24.52 -14.86
N LEU A 272 6.89 -24.96 -13.60
CA LEU A 272 6.39 -26.29 -13.22
C LEU A 272 4.89 -26.43 -13.51
N ILE A 273 4.09 -25.45 -13.11
CA ILE A 273 2.63 -25.48 -13.31
C ILE A 273 2.29 -25.34 -14.81
N SER A 274 3.08 -24.59 -15.58
CA SER A 274 2.89 -24.47 -17.03
C SER A 274 3.10 -25.77 -17.80
N ARG A 275 3.76 -26.78 -17.21
CA ARG A 275 3.90 -28.13 -17.79
C ARG A 275 2.69 -29.03 -17.53
N ILE A 276 1.82 -28.65 -16.61
CA ILE A 276 0.62 -29.42 -16.26
C ILE A 276 -0.48 -29.10 -17.30
N LYS A 277 -0.90 -30.11 -18.08
CA LYS A 277 -1.87 -29.93 -19.18
C LYS A 277 -3.22 -29.38 -18.69
N ASN A 278 -3.74 -29.92 -17.59
CA ASN A 278 -5.07 -29.60 -17.05
C ASN A 278 -4.97 -29.13 -15.61
N VAL A 279 -4.49 -27.90 -15.40
CA VAL A 279 -4.34 -27.32 -14.06
C VAL A 279 -5.71 -27.11 -13.39
N ASP A 280 -5.88 -27.72 -12.21
CA ASP A 280 -7.03 -27.46 -11.34
C ASP A 280 -6.76 -26.19 -10.52
N TYR A 281 -7.13 -25.04 -11.09
CA TYR A 281 -6.95 -23.73 -10.45
C TYR A 281 -7.63 -23.60 -9.09
N LYS A 282 -8.68 -24.39 -8.79
CA LYS A 282 -9.31 -24.36 -7.47
C LYS A 282 -8.38 -24.93 -6.40
N LYS A 283 -7.60 -25.97 -6.73
CA LYS A 283 -6.65 -26.61 -5.82
C LYS A 283 -5.39 -25.77 -5.57
N ILE A 284 -4.91 -25.03 -6.57
CA ILE A 284 -3.66 -24.25 -6.41
C ILE A 284 -3.88 -22.82 -5.90
N LYS A 285 -5.09 -22.25 -6.04
CA LYS A 285 -5.36 -20.86 -5.66
C LYS A 285 -5.14 -20.59 -4.17
N MET A 286 -5.57 -21.49 -3.29
CA MET A 286 -5.40 -21.32 -1.85
C MET A 286 -3.94 -21.41 -1.39
N PRO A 287 -3.16 -22.45 -1.77
CA PRO A 287 -1.77 -22.51 -1.35
C PRO A 287 -0.90 -21.40 -1.94
N ILE A 288 -1.21 -20.87 -3.14
CA ILE A 288 -0.55 -19.67 -3.69
C ILE A 288 -0.84 -18.43 -2.86
N LYS A 289 -2.09 -18.28 -2.38
CA LYS A 289 -2.45 -17.19 -1.45
C LYS A 289 -1.72 -17.33 -0.12
N LEU A 290 -1.61 -18.54 0.43
CA LEU A 290 -0.88 -18.79 1.67
C LEU A 290 0.61 -18.49 1.52
N TRP A 291 1.23 -18.96 0.43
CA TRP A 291 2.62 -18.62 0.09
C TRP A 291 2.83 -17.11 -0.01
N SER A 292 1.98 -16.42 -0.79
CA SER A 292 2.09 -14.96 -0.98
C SER A 292 1.86 -14.19 0.32
N ALA A 293 0.84 -14.55 1.10
CA ALA A 293 0.52 -13.89 2.37
C ALA A 293 1.60 -14.14 3.44
N GLY A 294 2.09 -15.38 3.53
CA GLY A 294 3.19 -15.73 4.42
C GLY A 294 4.48 -14.99 4.07
N LEU A 295 4.78 -14.85 2.78
CA LEU A 295 5.94 -14.09 2.29
C LEU A 295 5.81 -12.61 2.64
N VAL A 296 4.67 -11.99 2.35
CA VAL A 296 4.40 -10.58 2.67
C VAL A 296 4.53 -10.33 4.17
N LEU A 297 3.91 -11.14 5.02
CA LEU A 297 3.99 -10.98 6.46
C LEU A 297 5.42 -11.16 6.97
N THR A 298 6.15 -12.15 6.46
CA THR A 298 7.57 -12.38 6.80
C THR A 298 8.43 -11.16 6.48
N ILE A 299 8.29 -10.62 5.27
CA ILE A 299 9.04 -9.44 4.81
C ILE A 299 8.67 -8.20 5.64
N VAL A 300 7.38 -7.97 5.89
CA VAL A 300 6.92 -6.82 6.71
C VAL A 300 7.51 -6.89 8.11
N MET A 301 7.48 -8.06 8.75
CA MET A 301 8.04 -8.22 10.09
C MET A 301 9.56 -8.04 10.11
N MET A 302 10.27 -8.55 9.09
CA MET A 302 11.71 -8.30 8.92
C MET A 302 12.00 -6.81 8.71
N TRP A 303 11.17 -6.10 7.95
CA TRP A 303 11.34 -4.67 7.68
C TRP A 303 11.20 -3.84 8.95
N ILE A 304 10.11 -4.05 9.71
CA ILE A 304 9.85 -3.33 10.96
C ILE A 304 10.94 -3.65 12.00
N LYS A 305 11.25 -4.94 12.20
CA LYS A 305 12.31 -5.36 13.12
C LYS A 305 13.66 -4.81 12.70
N GLY A 306 13.94 -4.77 11.40
CA GLY A 306 15.18 -4.25 10.85
C GLY A 306 15.35 -2.75 11.06
N ILE A 307 14.28 -1.96 10.87
CA ILE A 307 14.25 -0.52 11.21
C ILE A 307 14.53 -0.36 12.71
N TYR A 308 13.80 -1.07 13.57
CA TYR A 308 13.99 -1.01 15.02
C TYR A 308 15.42 -1.35 15.45
N GLN A 309 16.06 -2.35 14.85
CA GLN A 309 17.46 -2.69 15.14
C GLN A 309 18.45 -1.59 14.75
N VAL A 310 18.15 -0.78 13.74
CA VAL A 310 19.04 0.28 13.24
C VAL A 310 18.87 1.57 14.06
N ILE A 311 17.63 1.96 14.38
CA ILE A 311 17.33 3.29 14.95
C ILE A 311 16.66 3.27 16.33
N GLY A 312 16.34 2.11 16.90
CA GLY A 312 15.60 2.03 18.15
C GLY A 312 16.38 2.45 19.39
N GLY A 313 17.71 2.49 19.29
CA GLY A 313 18.58 2.55 20.47
C GLY A 313 18.36 1.30 21.35
N ASN A 314 19.12 1.14 22.43
CA ASN A 314 18.94 0.01 23.35
C ASN A 314 17.60 0.05 24.14
N ALA A 315 16.59 0.79 23.65
CA ALA A 315 15.30 0.96 24.29
C ALA A 315 14.42 -0.27 24.04
N GLU A 316 13.90 -0.88 25.11
CA GLU A 316 12.93 -1.97 25.04
C GLU A 316 11.51 -1.43 24.77
N LEU A 317 11.27 -0.91 23.57
CA LEU A 317 10.00 -0.31 23.18
C LEU A 317 8.84 -1.32 23.08
N PHE A 318 9.17 -2.59 22.85
CA PHE A 318 8.20 -3.64 22.55
C PHE A 318 8.60 -4.98 23.14
N ASN A 319 7.61 -5.80 23.45
CA ASN A 319 7.82 -7.19 23.85
C ASN A 319 8.35 -8.03 22.66
N GLN A 320 9.56 -8.56 22.79
CA GLN A 320 10.22 -9.37 21.75
C GLN A 320 9.47 -10.68 21.42
N ASN A 321 8.70 -11.22 22.37
CA ASN A 321 7.88 -12.41 22.15
C ASN A 321 6.74 -12.12 21.18
N MET A 322 6.17 -10.91 21.22
CA MET A 322 5.12 -10.49 20.30
C MET A 322 5.65 -10.36 18.87
N PHE A 323 6.83 -9.76 18.69
CA PHE A 323 7.52 -9.73 17.40
C PHE A 323 7.74 -11.13 16.82
N SER A 324 8.26 -12.03 17.66
CA SER A 324 8.57 -13.40 17.27
C SER A 324 7.30 -14.20 16.95
N GLY A 325 6.22 -14.02 17.72
CA GLY A 325 4.92 -14.66 17.48
C GLY A 325 4.31 -14.28 16.13
N ILE A 326 4.22 -12.98 15.83
CA ILE A 326 3.64 -12.50 14.55
C ILE A 326 4.54 -12.92 13.36
N ALA A 327 5.87 -12.82 13.51
CA ALA A 327 6.79 -13.30 12.47
C ALA A 327 6.67 -14.82 12.23
N GLY A 328 6.42 -15.60 13.29
CA GLY A 328 6.18 -17.05 13.22
C GLY A 328 4.95 -17.40 12.38
N LEU A 329 3.87 -16.63 12.46
CA LEU A 329 2.68 -16.83 11.61
C LEU A 329 3.00 -16.71 10.12
N GLY A 330 3.86 -15.75 9.75
CA GLY A 330 4.34 -15.58 8.39
C GLY A 330 5.09 -16.82 7.88
N HIS A 331 5.99 -17.35 8.71
CA HIS A 331 6.78 -18.55 8.37
C HIS A 331 5.89 -19.80 8.26
N ILE A 332 4.93 -19.98 9.18
CA ILE A 332 4.01 -21.11 9.15
C ILE A 332 3.15 -21.06 7.88
N ALA A 333 2.55 -19.91 7.57
CA ALA A 333 1.73 -19.75 6.36
C ALA A 333 2.55 -19.98 5.08
N LEU A 334 3.78 -19.47 5.04
CA LEU A 334 4.70 -19.66 3.92
C LEU A 334 5.05 -21.14 3.73
N GLY A 335 5.43 -21.83 4.81
CA GLY A 335 5.77 -23.25 4.79
C GLY A 335 4.60 -24.12 4.33
N ILE A 336 3.41 -23.90 4.89
CA ILE A 336 2.19 -24.62 4.48
C ILE A 336 1.90 -24.39 2.99
N GLY A 337 1.98 -23.13 2.53
CA GLY A 337 1.74 -22.80 1.12
C GLY A 337 2.69 -23.50 0.16
N ILE A 338 4.00 -23.51 0.48
CA ILE A 338 5.04 -24.14 -0.34
C ILE A 338 4.86 -25.67 -0.37
N VAL A 339 4.73 -26.31 0.80
CA VAL A 339 4.59 -27.78 0.89
C VAL A 339 3.35 -28.24 0.13
N TRP A 340 2.22 -27.55 0.31
CA TRP A 340 0.98 -27.87 -0.38
C TRP A 340 1.11 -27.74 -1.90
N LEU A 341 1.76 -26.66 -2.39
CA LEU A 341 2.04 -26.50 -3.81
C LEU A 341 2.90 -27.64 -4.38
N MET A 342 3.96 -28.01 -3.67
CA MET A 342 4.85 -29.08 -4.10
C MET A 342 4.14 -30.43 -4.12
N MET A 343 3.30 -30.74 -3.12
CA MET A 343 2.49 -31.96 -3.11
C MET A 343 1.55 -32.04 -4.32
N TYR A 344 0.91 -30.91 -4.67
CA TYR A 344 0.07 -30.85 -5.87
C TYR A 344 0.89 -31.14 -7.13
N ILE A 345 2.01 -30.46 -7.31
CA ILE A 345 2.88 -30.63 -8.49
C ILE A 345 3.39 -32.08 -8.61
N VAL A 346 3.86 -32.68 -7.51
CA VAL A 346 4.34 -34.08 -7.51
C VAL A 346 3.24 -35.06 -7.92
N LYS A 347 2.02 -34.86 -7.40
CA LYS A 347 0.88 -35.72 -7.73
C LYS A 347 0.51 -35.64 -9.21
N GLU A 348 0.37 -34.42 -9.74
CA GLU A 348 -0.01 -34.22 -11.14
C GLU A 348 1.11 -34.66 -12.10
N SER A 349 2.38 -34.50 -11.72
CA SER A 349 3.51 -34.94 -12.56
C SER A 349 3.55 -36.47 -12.74
N LYS A 350 3.17 -37.24 -11.71
CA LYS A 350 3.09 -38.71 -11.80
C LYS A 350 1.98 -39.17 -12.75
N LEU A 351 0.85 -38.44 -12.77
CA LEU A 351 -0.29 -38.72 -13.63
C LEU A 351 -0.04 -38.38 -15.11
N GLN A 352 1.05 -37.68 -15.43
CA GLN A 352 1.45 -37.39 -16.82
C GLN A 352 2.40 -38.44 -17.42
N ILE A 353 3.03 -39.26 -16.57
CA ILE A 353 3.99 -40.31 -16.96
C ILE A 353 3.27 -41.65 -17.17
N LEU A 354 2.11 -41.83 -16.53
CA LEU A 354 1.16 -42.91 -16.74
C LEU A 354 0.15 -42.51 -17.82
#